data_AF-A0A1A0MPC4-F1
#
_entry.id   AF-A0A1A0MPC4-F1
#
_cell.length_a   1.000
_cell.length_b   1.000
_cell.length_c   1.000
_cell.angle_alpha   90.00
_cell.angle_beta   90.00
_cell.angle_gamma   90.00
#
_symmetry.space_group_name_H-M   'P 1'
#
loop_
_entity.id
_entity.type
_entity.pdbx_description
1 polymer ?
#
loop_
_entity_poly.entity_id
_entity_poly.type
_entity_poly.pdbx_seq_one_letter_code
_entity_poly.pdbx_strand_id
1 'polypeptide(L)'
;MVTVEADLVCVESRLAAGLIRCPACSQGVLGGWGFARSRRVVGLAGAVRPRRARCRSCLVTHVLLPVTVLLRRAYAAEQIWMALAARAQGVGHRRIAARLNVPATTVRGWLRRAGGRLEAIRAWFIQMAVLIGIDVTIPEGQGCGWGEVVAAVDAAAVAIGQRFGPAGLVGAVTPVQVMVAVSGGQLLAPGWPTTRQTPFATPVAPDAPRGNR
;
A
#
# COMPACT_ATOMS: atom_id res chain seq x y z
N MET A 1 -2.82 -10.72 5.54
CA MET A 1 -3.06 -10.23 4.17
C MET A 1 -1.75 -9.68 3.66
N VAL A 2 -1.49 -9.78 2.36
CA VAL A 2 -0.31 -9.21 1.70
C VAL A 2 -0.79 -8.36 0.53
N THR A 3 -0.21 -7.19 0.33
CA THR A 3 -0.45 -6.38 -0.87
C THR A 3 0.42 -6.89 -2.02
N VAL A 4 -0.16 -6.97 -3.21
CA VAL A 4 0.51 -7.48 -4.43
C VAL A 4 0.17 -6.60 -5.64
N GLU A 5 0.87 -6.79 -6.74
CA GLU A 5 0.59 -6.14 -8.00
C GLU A 5 -0.82 -6.40 -8.54
N ALA A 6 -1.24 -5.55 -9.49
CA ALA A 6 -2.57 -5.64 -10.09
C ALA A 6 -2.72 -6.79 -11.09
N ASP A 7 -1.62 -7.14 -11.79
CA ASP A 7 -1.63 -8.21 -12.78
C ASP A 7 -1.60 -9.58 -12.12
N LEU A 8 -2.69 -10.34 -12.31
CA LEU A 8 -2.84 -11.68 -11.76
C LEU A 8 -1.80 -12.66 -12.33
N VAL A 9 -1.36 -12.48 -13.58
CA VAL A 9 -0.36 -13.37 -14.19
C VAL A 9 0.97 -13.26 -13.45
N CYS A 10 1.42 -12.04 -13.18
CA CYS A 10 2.59 -11.78 -12.34
C CYS A 10 2.44 -12.38 -10.94
N VAL A 11 1.27 -12.23 -10.32
CA VAL A 11 1.00 -12.79 -8.98
C VAL A 11 1.10 -14.32 -8.97
N GLU A 12 0.49 -15.01 -9.94
CA GLU A 12 0.58 -16.48 -10.02
C GLU A 12 2.01 -16.93 -10.30
N SER A 13 2.74 -16.23 -11.18
CA SER A 13 4.16 -16.51 -11.47
C SER A 13 5.01 -16.42 -10.20
N ARG A 14 4.86 -15.35 -9.42
CA ARG A 14 5.59 -15.15 -8.16
C ARG A 14 5.19 -16.17 -7.09
N LEU A 15 3.92 -16.58 -7.03
CA LEU A 15 3.46 -17.64 -6.12
C LEU A 15 4.06 -19.00 -6.48
N ALA A 16 4.11 -19.33 -7.78
CA ALA A 16 4.72 -20.56 -8.26
C ALA A 16 6.21 -20.60 -7.90
N ALA A 17 6.92 -19.50 -8.16
CA ALA A 17 8.34 -19.34 -7.86
C ALA A 17 8.67 -19.16 -6.35
N GLY A 18 7.67 -19.07 -5.46
CA GLY A 18 7.90 -18.88 -4.03
C GLY A 18 8.47 -17.50 -3.65
N LEU A 19 8.26 -16.48 -4.48
CA LEU A 19 8.83 -15.14 -4.33
C LEU A 19 8.02 -14.21 -3.41
N ILE A 20 6.92 -14.71 -2.82
CA ILE A 20 6.09 -13.96 -1.89
C ILE A 20 6.30 -14.52 -0.48
N ARG A 21 7.00 -13.76 0.38
CA ARG A 21 7.26 -14.14 1.77
C ARG A 21 5.97 -14.13 2.61
N CYS A 22 5.92 -15.03 3.58
CA CYS A 22 4.84 -15.07 4.55
C CYS A 22 5.01 -13.95 5.59
N PRO A 23 3.98 -13.11 5.83
CA PRO A 23 4.05 -12.09 6.88
C PRO A 23 3.89 -12.66 8.29
N ALA A 24 3.48 -13.93 8.45
CA ALA A 24 3.22 -14.56 9.75
C ALA A 24 4.39 -15.41 10.28
N CYS A 25 5.40 -15.70 9.47
CA CYS A 25 6.59 -16.44 9.89
C CYS A 25 7.80 -16.06 9.04
N SER A 26 8.99 -16.03 9.64
CA SER A 26 10.23 -15.56 8.98
C SER A 26 10.75 -16.46 7.86
N GLN A 27 10.50 -17.77 7.93
CA GLN A 27 11.06 -18.76 6.99
C GLN A 27 10.10 -19.20 5.88
N GLY A 28 8.85 -18.74 5.90
CA GLY A 28 7.81 -19.26 5.03
C GLY A 28 7.64 -18.46 3.73
N VAL A 29 7.33 -19.17 2.64
CA VAL A 29 6.87 -18.59 1.38
C VAL A 29 5.42 -18.98 1.10
N LEU A 30 4.71 -18.13 0.37
CA LEU A 30 3.31 -18.31 0.03
C LEU A 30 3.17 -19.12 -1.26
N GLY A 31 2.33 -20.16 -1.21
CA GLY A 31 1.87 -20.90 -2.39
C GLY A 31 0.40 -20.62 -2.69
N GLY A 32 -0.03 -20.92 -3.91
CA GLY A 32 -1.42 -20.79 -4.31
C GLY A 32 -2.36 -21.67 -3.47
N TRP A 33 -3.50 -21.12 -3.03
CA TRP A 33 -4.49 -21.85 -2.23
C TRP A 33 -5.92 -21.81 -2.79
N GLY A 34 -6.46 -20.62 -2.99
CA GLY A 34 -7.74 -20.45 -3.69
C GLY A 34 -8.02 -18.99 -3.97
N PHE A 35 -9.29 -18.59 -4.01
CA PHE A 35 -9.67 -17.20 -4.24
C PHE A 35 -10.64 -16.71 -3.17
N ALA A 36 -10.58 -15.41 -2.87
CA ALA A 36 -11.61 -14.74 -2.09
C ALA A 36 -12.88 -14.55 -2.93
N ARG A 37 -13.96 -14.08 -2.29
CA ARG A 37 -15.20 -13.76 -2.98
C ARG A 37 -14.97 -12.66 -4.01
N SER A 38 -15.51 -12.84 -5.22
CA SER A 38 -15.53 -11.80 -6.25
C SER A 38 -16.37 -10.61 -5.79
N ARG A 39 -15.90 -9.39 -6.04
CA ARG A 39 -16.60 -8.16 -5.69
C ARG A 39 -16.39 -7.09 -6.75
N ARG A 40 -17.43 -6.27 -7.01
CA ARG A 40 -17.26 -5.07 -7.84
C ARG A 40 -16.55 -3.98 -7.05
N VAL A 41 -15.65 -3.28 -7.72
CA VAL A 41 -14.94 -2.11 -7.18
C VAL A 41 -15.10 -0.98 -8.17
N VAL A 42 -15.71 0.12 -7.74
CA VAL A 42 -15.93 1.31 -8.57
C VAL A 42 -14.58 1.91 -8.94
N GLY A 43 -14.39 2.22 -10.23
CA GLY A 43 -13.14 2.77 -10.76
C GLY A 43 -12.13 1.71 -11.22
N LEU A 44 -12.47 0.41 -11.18
CA LEU A 44 -11.69 -0.65 -11.81
C LEU A 44 -12.51 -1.36 -12.89
N ALA A 45 -11.83 -1.87 -13.91
CA ALA A 45 -12.44 -2.70 -14.94
C ALA A 45 -12.79 -4.08 -14.35
N GLY A 46 -14.07 -4.46 -14.45
CA GLY A 46 -14.55 -5.78 -14.04
C GLY A 46 -14.63 -5.98 -12.52
N ALA A 47 -14.81 -7.25 -12.12
CA ALA A 47 -14.89 -7.63 -10.72
C ALA A 47 -13.50 -8.03 -10.19
N VAL A 48 -13.18 -7.59 -8.99
CA VAL A 48 -11.95 -7.96 -8.30
C VAL A 48 -12.19 -9.25 -7.53
N ARG A 49 -11.42 -10.30 -7.83
CA ARG A 49 -11.43 -11.57 -7.11
C ARG A 49 -10.03 -11.84 -6.55
N PRO A 50 -9.71 -11.35 -5.33
CA PRO A 50 -8.36 -11.47 -4.77
C PRO A 50 -7.91 -12.91 -4.65
N ARG A 51 -6.66 -13.17 -5.00
CA ARG A 51 -6.04 -14.48 -4.81
C ARG A 51 -5.86 -14.74 -3.30
N ARG A 52 -6.01 -16.00 -2.89
CA ARG A 52 -5.60 -16.49 -1.56
C ARG A 52 -4.36 -17.34 -1.71
N ALA A 53 -3.44 -17.15 -0.80
CA ALA A 53 -2.23 -17.93 -0.70
C ALA A 53 -2.13 -18.56 0.69
N ARG A 54 -1.49 -19.72 0.78
CA ARG A 54 -1.22 -20.41 2.05
C ARG A 54 0.28 -20.54 2.21
N CYS A 55 0.78 -20.22 3.40
CA CYS A 55 2.18 -20.41 3.70
C CYS A 55 2.53 -21.90 3.66
N ARG A 56 3.63 -22.26 2.99
CA ARG A 56 4.11 -23.65 2.92
C ARG A 56 4.68 -24.16 4.25
N SER A 57 5.06 -23.25 5.16
CA SER A 57 5.65 -23.59 6.47
C SER A 57 4.63 -23.52 7.61
N CYS A 58 4.10 -22.32 7.90
CA CYS A 58 3.18 -22.14 9.05
C CYS A 58 1.70 -22.40 8.72
N LEU A 59 1.38 -22.75 7.47
CA LEU A 59 0.04 -23.10 7.00
C LEU A 59 -1.03 -21.98 7.11
N VAL A 60 -0.67 -20.79 7.59
CA VAL A 60 -1.57 -19.62 7.66
C VAL A 60 -1.96 -19.18 6.25
N THR A 61 -3.24 -18.86 6.07
CA THR A 61 -3.78 -18.35 4.80
C THR A 61 -3.81 -16.83 4.79
N HIS A 62 -3.44 -16.24 3.65
CA HIS A 62 -3.46 -14.81 3.40
C HIS A 62 -4.22 -14.48 2.13
N VAL A 63 -4.99 -13.39 2.17
CA VAL A 63 -5.51 -12.76 0.95
C VAL A 63 -4.42 -11.88 0.36
N LEU A 64 -4.19 -12.03 -0.95
CA LEU A 64 -3.33 -11.18 -1.76
C LEU A 64 -4.18 -10.04 -2.34
N LEU A 65 -4.05 -8.85 -1.77
CA LEU A 65 -4.83 -7.68 -2.11
C LEU A 65 -4.10 -6.86 -3.18
N PRO A 66 -4.68 -6.60 -4.36
CA PRO A 66 -4.05 -5.75 -5.35
C PRO A 66 -3.78 -4.34 -4.83
N VAL A 67 -2.66 -3.74 -5.22
CA VAL A 67 -2.29 -2.35 -4.89
C VAL A 67 -3.25 -1.29 -5.45
N THR A 68 -4.24 -1.71 -6.25
CA THR A 68 -5.32 -0.85 -6.77
C THR A 68 -6.49 -0.68 -5.82
N VAL A 69 -6.51 -1.35 -4.65
CA VAL A 69 -7.64 -1.31 -3.71
C VAL A 69 -7.21 -1.24 -2.25
N LEU A 70 -8.00 -0.55 -1.42
CA LEU A 70 -7.90 -0.62 0.04
C LEU A 70 -8.82 -1.71 0.63
N LEU A 71 -8.42 -2.23 1.79
CA LEU A 71 -9.13 -3.26 2.53
C LEU A 71 -10.57 -2.85 2.83
N ARG A 72 -11.53 -3.70 2.46
CA ARG A 72 -12.97 -3.50 2.68
C ARG A 72 -13.49 -2.15 2.16
N ARG A 73 -12.90 -1.64 1.07
CA ARG A 73 -13.42 -0.50 0.31
C ARG A 73 -14.00 -0.97 -1.01
N ALA A 74 -15.05 -0.29 -1.46
CA ALA A 74 -15.80 -0.57 -2.68
C ALA A 74 -15.34 0.31 -3.86
N TYR A 75 -14.32 1.14 -3.67
CA TYR A 75 -13.79 2.08 -4.65
C TYR A 75 -12.29 1.82 -4.81
N ALA A 76 -11.79 2.07 -6.02
CA ALA A 76 -10.37 2.00 -6.34
C ALA A 76 -9.59 2.93 -5.40
N ALA A 77 -8.34 2.53 -5.13
CA ALA A 77 -7.42 3.36 -4.36
C ALA A 77 -7.21 4.73 -5.03
N GLU A 78 -7.27 4.80 -6.35
CA GLU A 78 -7.18 6.04 -7.15
C GLU A 78 -8.25 7.06 -6.74
N GLN A 79 -9.51 6.63 -6.66
CA GLN A 79 -10.63 7.50 -6.24
C GLN A 79 -10.46 8.02 -4.81
N ILE A 80 -9.88 7.19 -3.94
CA ILE A 80 -9.62 7.56 -2.55
C ILE A 80 -8.46 8.56 -2.51
N TRP A 81 -7.38 8.30 -3.24
CA TRP A 81 -6.22 9.20 -3.35
C TRP A 81 -6.62 10.58 -3.87
N MET A 82 -7.38 10.65 -4.96
CA MET A 82 -7.89 11.93 -5.49
C MET A 82 -8.74 12.70 -4.47
N ALA A 83 -9.49 12.00 -3.61
CA ALA A 83 -10.23 12.64 -2.53
C ALA A 83 -9.30 13.22 -1.44
N LEU A 84 -8.21 12.52 -1.09
CA LEU A 84 -7.21 13.02 -0.13
C LEU A 84 -6.43 14.20 -0.71
N ALA A 85 -5.99 14.11 -1.97
CA ALA A 85 -5.28 15.18 -2.68
C ALA A 85 -6.15 16.44 -2.83
N ALA A 86 -7.40 16.30 -3.24
CA ALA A 86 -8.32 17.44 -3.29
C ALA A 86 -8.58 18.03 -1.89
N ARG A 87 -8.62 17.21 -0.85
CA ARG A 87 -8.77 17.71 0.53
C ARG A 87 -7.53 18.49 0.99
N ALA A 88 -6.34 18.08 0.60
CA ALA A 88 -5.10 18.82 0.85
C ALA A 88 -5.11 20.22 0.22
N GLN A 89 -5.76 20.37 -0.94
CA GLN A 89 -6.01 21.66 -1.59
C GLN A 89 -7.17 22.46 -0.98
N GLY A 90 -7.63 22.12 0.24
CA GLY A 90 -8.70 22.82 0.93
C GLY A 90 -10.11 22.52 0.42
N VAL A 91 -10.30 21.60 -0.53
CA VAL A 91 -11.62 21.33 -1.11
C VAL A 91 -12.52 20.61 -0.09
N GLY A 92 -13.78 21.07 0.02
CA GLY A 92 -14.79 20.46 0.89
C GLY A 92 -15.32 19.13 0.34
N HIS A 93 -15.67 18.19 1.24
CA HIS A 93 -16.08 16.82 0.88
C HIS A 93 -17.25 16.73 -0.11
N ARG A 94 -18.20 17.68 -0.08
CA ARG A 94 -19.34 17.73 -1.03
C ARG A 94 -18.88 18.03 -2.47
N ARG A 95 -17.93 18.97 -2.63
CA ARG A 95 -17.38 19.33 -3.94
C ARG A 95 -16.48 18.22 -4.48
N ILE A 96 -15.70 17.56 -3.61
CA ILE A 96 -14.92 16.37 -3.97
C ILE A 96 -15.85 15.26 -4.46
N ALA A 97 -16.92 14.97 -3.72
CA ALA A 97 -17.92 13.97 -4.07
C ALA A 97 -18.55 14.22 -5.44
N ALA A 98 -18.93 15.46 -5.73
CA ALA A 98 -19.46 15.84 -7.05
C ALA A 98 -18.43 15.62 -8.17
N ARG A 99 -17.17 16.03 -7.97
CA ARG A 99 -16.09 15.85 -8.97
C ARG A 99 -15.80 14.38 -9.28
N LEU A 100 -15.82 13.52 -8.25
CA LEU A 100 -15.50 12.10 -8.39
C LEU A 100 -16.71 11.23 -8.76
N ASN A 101 -17.90 11.81 -8.82
CA ASN A 101 -19.17 11.09 -8.93
C ASN A 101 -19.33 9.98 -7.86
N VAL A 102 -19.05 10.34 -6.60
CA VAL A 102 -19.11 9.45 -5.42
C VAL A 102 -20.09 10.04 -4.41
N PRO A 103 -20.91 9.23 -3.70
CA PRO A 103 -21.78 9.75 -2.63
C PRO A 103 -21.01 10.57 -1.58
N ALA A 104 -21.53 11.74 -1.21
CA ALA A 104 -20.86 12.65 -0.29
C ALA A 104 -20.59 12.04 1.10
N THR A 105 -21.46 11.16 1.57
CA THR A 105 -21.29 10.40 2.82
C THR A 105 -20.10 9.44 2.75
N THR A 106 -19.83 8.86 1.59
CA THR A 106 -18.68 7.97 1.34
C THR A 106 -17.37 8.74 1.41
N VAL A 107 -17.27 9.87 0.69
CA VAL A 107 -16.10 10.75 0.74
C VAL A 107 -15.87 11.27 2.15
N ARG A 108 -16.92 11.75 2.83
CA ARG A 108 -16.85 12.16 4.24
C ARG A 108 -16.32 11.02 5.12
N GLY A 109 -16.77 9.78 4.88
CA GLY A 109 -16.32 8.60 5.62
C GLY A 109 -14.85 8.23 5.40
N TRP A 110 -14.27 8.52 4.24
CA TRP A 110 -12.83 8.37 3.98
C TRP A 110 -12.04 9.46 4.68
N LEU A 111 -12.44 10.72 4.46
CA LEU A 111 -11.76 11.89 5.03
C LEU A 111 -11.81 11.88 6.56
N ARG A 112 -12.93 11.46 7.17
CA ARG A 112 -13.00 11.31 8.63
C ARG A 112 -11.99 10.28 9.15
N ARG A 113 -11.82 9.15 8.45
CA ARG A 113 -10.90 8.08 8.90
C ARG A 113 -9.44 8.47 8.76
N ALA A 114 -9.05 9.09 7.64
CA ALA A 114 -7.70 9.60 7.46
C ALA A 114 -7.44 10.81 8.37
N GLY A 115 -8.42 11.72 8.49
CA GLY A 115 -8.33 12.93 9.31
C GLY A 115 -8.09 12.66 10.79
N GLY A 116 -8.57 11.53 11.32
CA GLY A 116 -8.30 11.12 12.70
C GLY A 116 -6.89 10.59 12.95
N ARG A 117 -5.98 10.61 11.97
CA ARG A 117 -4.63 10.01 12.06
C ARG A 117 -3.61 10.61 11.08
N LEU A 118 -3.76 11.89 10.73
CA LEU A 118 -2.90 12.52 9.72
C LEU A 118 -1.42 12.43 10.07
N GLU A 119 -1.04 12.75 11.31
CA GLU A 119 0.36 12.66 11.74
C GLU A 119 0.89 11.23 11.68
N ALA A 120 0.09 10.25 12.10
CA ALA A 120 0.49 8.85 12.03
C ALA A 120 0.67 8.36 10.58
N ILE A 121 -0.16 8.83 9.64
CA ILE A 121 0.03 8.58 8.21
C ILE A 121 1.34 9.23 7.76
N ARG A 122 1.51 10.54 8.00
CA ARG A 122 2.69 11.31 7.61
C ARG A 122 3.97 10.65 8.10
N ALA A 123 4.10 10.42 9.41
CA ALA A 123 5.28 9.82 10.01
C ALA A 123 5.62 8.44 9.44
N TRP A 124 4.61 7.60 9.18
CA TRP A 124 4.80 6.28 8.59
C TRP A 124 5.38 6.35 7.18
N PHE A 125 4.83 7.22 6.32
CA PHE A 125 5.32 7.37 4.95
C PHE A 125 6.69 8.04 4.88
N ILE A 126 6.98 9.03 5.74
CA ILE A 126 8.33 9.61 5.85
C ILE A 126 9.35 8.56 6.32
N GLN A 127 9.02 7.78 7.36
CA GLN A 127 9.89 6.69 7.83
C GLN A 127 10.20 5.70 6.71
N MET A 128 9.19 5.34 5.92
CA MET A 128 9.36 4.44 4.77
C MET A 128 10.16 5.06 3.64
N ALA A 129 9.98 6.36 3.37
CA ALA A 129 10.81 7.08 2.41
C ALA A 129 12.29 7.03 2.84
N VAL A 130 12.59 7.36 4.09
CA VAL A 130 13.96 7.35 4.66
C VAL A 130 14.57 5.95 4.68
N LEU A 131 13.77 4.92 4.99
CA LEU A 131 14.27 3.54 5.04
C LEU A 131 14.65 2.99 3.66
N ILE A 132 13.93 3.39 2.60
CA ILE A 132 14.11 2.85 1.25
C ILE A 132 15.00 3.74 0.38
N GLY A 133 14.89 5.06 0.55
CA GLY A 133 15.55 6.05 -0.28
C GLY A 133 17.06 6.10 -0.06
N ILE A 134 17.76 6.55 -1.11
CA ILE A 134 19.20 6.80 -1.05
C ILE A 134 19.43 8.25 -0.61
N ASP A 135 18.75 9.22 -1.26
CA ASP A 135 18.70 10.63 -0.88
C ASP A 135 17.24 11.09 -0.79
N VAL A 136 16.73 11.26 0.43
CA VAL A 136 15.32 11.63 0.66
C VAL A 136 15.23 13.12 0.96
N THR A 137 14.69 13.88 0.03
CA THR A 137 14.25 15.25 0.31
C THR A 137 12.95 15.18 1.12
N ILE A 138 13.03 15.56 2.40
CA ILE A 138 11.83 15.71 3.22
C ILE A 138 11.06 16.92 2.68
N PRO A 139 9.80 16.75 2.24
CA PRO A 139 9.03 17.85 1.69
C PRO A 139 8.87 18.95 2.74
N GLU A 140 9.07 20.20 2.33
CA GLU A 140 8.71 21.34 3.16
C GLU A 140 7.21 21.32 3.46
N GLY A 141 6.85 21.66 4.69
CA GLY A 141 5.47 21.55 5.16
C GLY A 141 4.53 22.43 4.35
N GLN A 142 3.51 21.84 3.72
CA GLN A 142 2.47 22.58 2.96
C GLN A 142 1.49 23.37 3.87
N GLY A 143 1.85 23.63 5.13
CA GLY A 143 1.06 24.43 6.08
C GLY A 143 -0.23 23.79 6.59
N CYS A 144 -0.59 22.57 6.16
CA CYS A 144 -1.72 21.82 6.73
C CYS A 144 -1.45 20.31 6.76
N GLY A 145 -1.97 19.62 7.79
CA GLY A 145 -1.72 18.18 7.97
C GLY A 145 -2.23 17.28 6.82
N TRP A 146 -3.18 17.75 6.00
CA TRP A 146 -3.59 17.02 4.79
C TRP A 146 -2.54 17.13 3.67
N GLY A 147 -1.98 18.32 3.46
CA GLY A 147 -0.90 18.54 2.50
C GLY A 147 0.36 17.79 2.90
N GLU A 148 0.69 17.76 4.18
CA GLU A 148 1.84 16.99 4.69
C GLU A 148 1.67 15.48 4.47
N VAL A 149 0.46 14.94 4.60
CA VAL A 149 0.18 13.53 4.28
C VAL A 149 0.40 13.24 2.80
N VAL A 150 -0.11 14.09 1.91
CA VAL A 150 0.07 13.93 0.46
C VAL A 150 1.54 13.99 0.11
N ALA A 151 2.25 15.02 0.60
CA ALA A 151 3.67 15.19 0.39
C ALA A 151 4.50 14.00 0.91
N ALA A 152 4.15 13.43 2.07
CA ALA A 152 4.84 12.25 2.61
C ALA A 152 4.65 11.01 1.73
N VAL A 153 3.45 10.78 1.20
CA VAL A 153 3.19 9.67 0.27
C VAL A 153 3.93 9.88 -1.05
N ASP A 154 3.96 11.10 -1.58
CA ASP A 154 4.69 11.44 -2.79
C ASP A 154 6.21 11.26 -2.59
N ALA A 155 6.75 11.70 -1.45
CA ALA A 155 8.16 11.49 -1.10
C ALA A 155 8.51 10.00 -1.01
N ALA A 156 7.65 9.18 -0.40
CA ALA A 156 7.83 7.73 -0.38
C ALA A 156 7.80 7.14 -1.80
N ALA A 157 6.93 7.64 -2.68
CA ALA A 157 6.86 7.17 -4.05
C ALA A 157 8.11 7.53 -4.87
N VAL A 158 8.64 8.75 -4.69
CA VAL A 158 9.91 9.17 -5.28
C VAL A 158 11.06 8.30 -4.78
N ALA A 159 11.18 8.09 -3.46
CA ALA A 159 12.25 7.27 -2.87
C ALA A 159 12.23 5.82 -3.38
N ILE A 160 11.03 5.21 -3.46
CA ILE A 160 10.86 3.86 -4.01
C ILE A 160 11.20 3.85 -5.51
N GLY A 161 10.74 4.84 -6.27
CA GLY A 161 11.02 4.96 -7.70
C GLY A 161 12.51 5.13 -8.01
N GLN A 162 13.25 5.90 -7.22
CA GLN A 162 14.70 6.04 -7.34
C GLN A 162 15.44 4.73 -7.08
N ARG A 163 14.99 3.96 -6.08
CA ARG A 163 15.66 2.72 -5.66
C ARG A 163 15.45 1.55 -6.64
N PHE A 164 14.29 1.50 -7.29
CA PHE A 164 13.87 0.37 -8.13
C PHE A 164 13.61 0.71 -9.60
N GLY A 165 13.80 1.98 -9.99
CA GLY A 165 13.51 2.51 -11.32
C GLY A 165 12.03 2.91 -11.52
N PRO A 166 11.73 3.84 -12.44
CA PRO A 166 10.37 4.38 -12.63
C PRO A 166 9.37 3.33 -13.14
N ALA A 167 9.84 2.27 -13.81
CA ALA A 167 9.03 1.14 -14.25
C ALA A 167 9.07 -0.07 -13.30
N GLY A 168 9.90 -0.03 -12.25
CA GLY A 168 10.09 -1.11 -11.28
C GLY A 168 10.35 -2.50 -11.89
N LEU A 169 10.43 -3.51 -11.04
CA LEU A 169 10.25 -4.92 -11.45
C LEU A 169 8.76 -5.29 -11.59
N VAL A 170 7.85 -4.34 -11.32
CA VAL A 170 6.42 -4.60 -11.09
C VAL A 170 5.50 -3.51 -11.70
N GLY A 171 6.03 -2.64 -12.57
CA GLY A 171 5.30 -1.55 -13.22
C GLY A 171 5.54 -0.16 -12.59
N ALA A 172 4.88 0.86 -13.14
CA ALA A 172 5.09 2.26 -12.76
C ALA A 172 4.78 2.53 -11.28
N VAL A 173 5.75 3.06 -10.53
CA VAL A 173 5.60 3.41 -9.11
C VAL A 173 4.79 4.70 -8.97
N THR A 174 3.50 4.57 -8.67
CA THR A 174 2.62 5.73 -8.45
C THR A 174 2.38 6.00 -6.96
N PRO A 175 2.10 7.25 -6.54
CA PRO A 175 1.71 7.57 -5.16
C PRO A 175 0.55 6.70 -4.65
N VAL A 176 -0.40 6.36 -5.51
CA VAL A 176 -1.54 5.50 -5.16
C VAL A 176 -1.12 4.08 -4.84
N GLN A 177 -0.28 3.48 -5.67
CA GLN A 177 0.22 2.13 -5.41
C GLN A 177 1.09 2.09 -4.15
N VAL A 178 1.91 3.12 -3.94
CA VAL A 178 2.75 3.27 -2.74
C VAL A 178 1.89 3.43 -1.50
N MET A 179 0.86 4.28 -1.55
CA MET A 179 -0.12 4.45 -0.48
C MET A 179 -0.71 3.10 -0.05
N VAL A 180 -1.11 2.27 -1.02
CA VAL A 180 -1.68 0.94 -0.73
C VAL A 180 -0.62 -0.03 -0.24
N ALA A 181 0.52 -0.14 -0.92
CA ALA A 181 1.58 -1.08 -0.60
C ALA A 181 2.16 -0.85 0.81
N VAL A 182 2.56 0.39 1.11
CA VAL A 182 3.17 0.79 2.38
C VAL A 182 2.20 0.70 3.55
N SER A 183 0.90 0.95 3.32
CA SER A 183 -0.11 0.75 4.35
C SER A 183 -0.61 -0.69 4.47
N GLY A 184 -0.12 -1.63 3.65
CA GLY A 184 -0.67 -2.99 3.56
C GLY A 184 -2.14 -3.01 3.16
N GLY A 185 -2.61 -1.97 2.46
CA GLY A 185 -4.00 -1.74 2.09
C GLY A 185 -4.90 -1.27 3.23
N GLN A 186 -4.32 -0.86 4.36
CA GLN A 186 -5.04 -0.62 5.61
C GLN A 186 -5.11 0.85 6.02
N LEU A 187 -4.68 1.80 5.17
CA LEU A 187 -4.69 3.24 5.48
C LEU A 187 -6.00 3.71 6.15
N LEU A 188 -7.15 3.24 5.64
CA LEU A 188 -8.48 3.58 6.14
C LEU A 188 -9.13 2.49 7.02
N ALA A 189 -8.38 1.47 7.43
CA ALA A 189 -8.86 0.42 8.33
C ALA A 189 -8.72 0.88 9.80
N PRO A 190 -9.63 0.47 10.71
CA PRO A 190 -9.45 0.72 12.14
C PRO A 190 -8.11 0.14 12.63
N GLY A 191 -7.40 0.85 13.51
CA GLY A 191 -6.15 0.36 14.13
C GLY A 191 -4.88 0.45 13.28
N TRP A 192 -4.92 1.08 12.10
CA TRP A 192 -3.70 1.40 11.33
C TRP A 192 -3.15 2.81 11.68
N PRO A 193 -1.83 3.05 11.72
CA PRO A 193 -0.75 2.08 11.60
C PRO A 193 -0.71 1.15 12.82
N THR A 194 -0.53 -0.14 12.58
CA THR A 194 -0.41 -1.12 13.67
C THR A 194 1.02 -1.09 14.19
N THR A 195 1.22 -0.96 15.49
CA THR A 195 2.54 -0.93 16.15
C THR A 195 3.41 -2.17 15.93
N ARG A 196 2.90 -3.22 15.25
CA ARG A 196 3.54 -4.51 14.96
C ARG A 196 3.70 -4.77 13.46
N GLN A 197 4.23 -3.81 12.71
CA GLN A 197 4.73 -4.11 11.37
C GLN A 197 6.18 -3.71 11.34
N THR A 198 7.07 -4.71 11.46
CA THR A 198 8.48 -4.55 11.11
C THR A 198 8.51 -4.13 9.64
N PRO A 199 8.98 -2.91 9.33
CA PRO A 199 9.14 -2.52 7.95
C PRO A 199 10.23 -3.44 7.38
N PHE A 200 9.82 -4.24 6.38
CA PHE A 200 10.68 -4.96 5.45
C PHE A 200 12.00 -5.47 6.07
N ALA A 201 12.03 -6.73 6.54
CA ALA A 201 13.31 -7.38 6.73
C ALA A 201 14.01 -7.44 5.36
N THR A 202 14.98 -6.56 5.15
CA THR A 202 15.93 -6.63 4.06
C THR A 202 16.50 -8.05 4.07
N PRO A 203 16.43 -8.81 2.96
CA PRO A 203 17.10 -10.09 2.92
C PRO A 203 18.59 -9.83 3.11
N VAL A 204 19.12 -10.22 4.27
CA VAL A 204 20.56 -10.39 4.45
C VAL A 204 20.95 -11.51 3.49
N ALA A 205 21.84 -11.21 2.54
CA ALA A 205 22.42 -12.23 1.69
C ALA A 205 23.06 -13.30 2.59
N PRO A 206 22.82 -14.60 2.37
CA PRO A 206 23.69 -15.60 2.97
C PRO A 206 25.08 -15.41 2.33
N ASP A 207 26.11 -15.54 3.16
CA ASP A 207 27.53 -15.60 2.81
C ASP A 207 28.29 -14.26 2.75
N ALA A 208 28.57 -13.73 3.95
CA ALA A 208 29.87 -13.10 4.20
C ALA A 208 30.72 -14.10 5.03
N PRO A 209 31.95 -14.45 4.61
CA PRO A 209 32.77 -15.38 5.35
C PRO A 209 33.10 -14.80 6.73
N ARG A 210 32.81 -15.58 7.77
CA ARG A 210 33.26 -15.27 9.14
C ARG A 210 34.78 -15.44 9.16
N GLY A 211 35.50 -14.32 9.19
CA GLY A 211 36.92 -14.33 9.46
C GLY A 211 37.16 -14.88 10.87
N ASN A 212 38.01 -15.90 10.98
CA ASN A 212 38.50 -16.41 12.25
C ASN A 212 39.32 -15.34 12.97
N ARG A 213 38.96 -15.07 14.23
CA ARG A 213 39.88 -14.69 15.29
C ARG A 213 39.64 -15.61 16.47
#